data_AF-A0A1N6J523-F1
#
_entry.id   AF-A0A1N6J523-F1
#
_cell.length_a   1.000
_cell.length_b   1.000
_cell.length_c   1.000
_cell.angle_alpha   90.00
_cell.angle_beta   90.00
_cell.angle_gamma   90.00
#
_symmetry.space_group_name_H-M   'P 1'
#
loop_
_entity.id
_entity.type
_entity.pdbx_description
1 polymer ?
#
loop_
_entity_poly.entity_id
_entity_poly.type
_entity_poly.pdbx_seq_one_letter_code
_entity_poly.pdbx_strand_id
1 'polypeptide(L)'
;MTYPNSIFDFNDAEERGCAILAVLDFLAFHIGGLRDVLGSLDDSAGLRSLEALSDLASATPPLPRVVGAVILDLETRLAAVPFSAIDRISRERGSPRDMSALVSWYGARLAELRVRLA
;
A
#
# COMPACT_ATOMS: atom_id res chain seq x y z
N MET A 1 41.89 21.27 11.15
CA MET A 1 41.01 22.14 10.35
C MET A 1 39.92 21.22 9.81
N THR A 2 38.76 21.23 10.47
CA THR A 2 37.68 20.25 10.29
C THR A 2 36.63 20.86 9.38
N TYR A 3 36.40 20.29 8.20
CA TYR A 3 35.29 20.67 7.33
C TYR A 3 34.08 19.80 7.70
N PRO A 4 32.91 20.36 8.05
CA PRO A 4 31.71 19.57 8.26
C PRO A 4 30.99 19.31 6.93
N ASN A 5 30.55 18.06 6.76
CA ASN A 5 29.36 17.57 6.05
C ASN A 5 28.69 18.49 5.01
N SER A 6 28.62 18.07 3.74
CA SER A 6 27.41 18.21 2.92
C SER A 6 27.49 17.47 1.57
N ILE A 7 27.60 16.13 1.57
CA ILE A 7 27.53 15.32 0.33
C ILE A 7 26.31 14.38 0.31
N PHE A 8 25.55 14.25 1.41
CA PHE A 8 24.60 13.15 1.59
C PHE A 8 23.10 13.51 1.62
N ASP A 9 22.64 14.68 1.16
CA ASP A 9 21.21 15.06 1.32
C ASP A 9 20.40 15.07 0.00
N PHE A 10 21.04 15.02 -1.17
CA PHE A 10 20.31 15.00 -2.45
C PHE A 10 19.84 13.60 -2.84
N ASN A 11 20.67 12.57 -2.59
CA ASN A 11 20.33 11.19 -2.92
C ASN A 11 19.12 10.70 -2.11
N ASP A 12 19.07 11.05 -0.83
CA ASP A 12 17.97 10.71 0.08
C ASP A 12 16.63 11.37 -0.31
N ALA A 13 16.66 12.64 -0.69
CA ALA A 13 15.46 13.37 -1.11
C ALA A 13 14.95 12.88 -2.47
N GLU A 14 15.86 12.57 -3.39
CA GLU A 14 15.55 12.00 -4.70
C GLU A 14 15.01 10.57 -4.58
N GLU A 15 15.63 9.71 -3.76
CA GLU A 15 15.16 8.36 -3.46
C GLU A 15 13.77 8.37 -2.82
N ARG A 16 13.52 9.26 -1.85
CA ARG A 16 12.19 9.42 -1.24
C ARG A 16 11.15 9.95 -2.23
N GLY A 17 11.55 10.84 -3.15
CA GLY A 17 10.70 11.31 -4.25
C GLY A 17 10.31 10.17 -5.20
N CYS A 18 11.28 9.37 -5.62
CA CYS A 18 11.05 8.17 -6.44
C CYS A 18 10.17 7.14 -5.73
N ALA A 19 10.30 6.99 -4.40
CA ALA A 19 9.46 6.09 -3.62
C ALA A 19 8.00 6.54 -3.56
N ILE A 20 7.75 7.84 -3.35
CA ILE A 20 6.39 8.39 -3.40
C ILE A 20 5.79 8.19 -4.79
N LEU A 21 6.53 8.48 -5.87
CA LEU A 21 6.05 8.28 -7.23
C LEU A 21 5.68 6.82 -7.50
N ALA A 22 6.49 5.86 -7.02
CA ALA A 22 6.17 4.44 -7.16
C ALA A 22 4.86 4.04 -6.44
N VAL A 23 4.55 4.67 -5.30
CA VAL A 23 3.28 4.48 -4.60
C VAL A 23 2.13 5.08 -5.39
N LEU A 24 2.27 6.31 -5.89
CA LEU A 24 1.25 6.98 -6.68
C LEU A 24 0.92 6.19 -7.96
N ASP A 25 1.95 5.72 -8.66
CA ASP A 25 1.79 4.87 -9.84
C ASP A 25 1.06 3.57 -9.49
N PHE A 26 1.48 2.90 -8.41
CA PHE A 26 0.79 1.69 -7.95
C PHE A 26 -0.70 1.94 -7.68
N LEU A 27 -1.04 3.04 -7.00
CA LEU A 27 -2.43 3.36 -6.71
C LEU A 27 -3.23 3.67 -7.96
N ALA A 28 -2.66 4.42 -8.91
CA ALA A 28 -3.35 4.77 -10.16
C ALA A 28 -3.82 3.51 -10.93
N PHE A 29 -3.03 2.44 -10.90
CA PHE A 29 -3.36 1.19 -11.60
C PHE A 29 -4.12 0.17 -10.74
N HIS A 30 -3.93 0.16 -9.42
CA HIS A 30 -4.37 -0.94 -8.57
C HIS A 30 -5.40 -0.58 -7.49
N ILE A 31 -5.79 0.69 -7.35
CA ILE A 31 -6.78 1.11 -6.35
C ILE A 31 -8.12 0.38 -6.49
N GLY A 32 -8.58 0.16 -7.72
CA GLY A 32 -9.83 -0.57 -7.98
C GLY A 32 -9.77 -2.01 -7.49
N GLY A 33 -8.70 -2.73 -7.85
CA GLY A 33 -8.54 -4.12 -7.44
C GLY A 33 -8.31 -4.28 -5.93
N LEU A 34 -7.60 -3.34 -5.29
CA LEU A 34 -7.43 -3.35 -3.84
C LEU A 34 -8.77 -3.04 -3.12
N ARG A 35 -9.57 -2.12 -3.66
CA ARG A 35 -10.94 -1.86 -3.18
C ARG A 35 -11.82 -3.08 -3.31
N ASP A 36 -11.76 -3.81 -4.42
CA ASP A 36 -12.54 -5.04 -4.64
C ASP A 36 -12.17 -6.14 -3.64
N VAL A 37 -10.87 -6.30 -3.35
CA VAL A 37 -10.38 -7.24 -2.33
C VAL A 37 -10.91 -6.85 -0.94
N LEU A 38 -10.70 -5.60 -0.52
CA LEU A 38 -11.15 -5.11 0.78
C LEU A 38 -12.68 -5.17 0.94
N GLY A 39 -13.43 -4.82 -0.11
CA GLY A 39 -14.89 -4.93 -0.15
C GLY A 39 -15.40 -6.37 -0.17
N SER A 40 -14.61 -7.32 -0.70
CA SER A 40 -14.94 -8.74 -0.61
C SER A 40 -14.68 -9.31 0.78
N LEU A 41 -13.69 -8.75 1.50
CA LEU A 41 -13.35 -9.07 2.90
C LEU A 41 -14.25 -8.36 3.92
N ASP A 42 -15.17 -7.50 3.46
CA ASP A 42 -15.98 -6.61 4.29
C ASP A 42 -15.13 -5.70 5.23
N ASP A 43 -13.87 -5.40 4.85
CA ASP A 43 -12.94 -4.59 5.65
C ASP A 43 -13.20 -3.10 5.45
N SER A 44 -14.19 -2.59 6.18
CA SER A 44 -14.59 -1.18 6.15
C SER A 44 -13.48 -0.24 6.62
N ALA A 45 -12.56 -0.71 7.46
CA ALA A 45 -11.45 0.10 7.95
C ALA A 45 -10.32 0.18 6.93
N GLY A 46 -9.98 -0.93 6.26
CA GLY A 46 -9.07 -0.92 5.12
C GLY A 46 -9.58 -0.06 3.97
N LEU A 47 -10.90 -0.06 3.70
CA LEU A 47 -11.50 0.82 2.69
C LEU A 47 -11.27 2.31 3.02
N ARG A 48 -11.43 2.72 4.28
CA ARG A 48 -11.13 4.09 4.72
C ARG A 48 -9.64 4.42 4.59
N SER A 49 -8.76 3.48 4.91
CA SER A 49 -7.31 3.67 4.73
C SER A 49 -6.95 3.83 3.25
N LEU A 50 -7.60 3.09 2.36
CA LEU A 50 -7.42 3.23 0.91
C LEU A 50 -7.93 4.57 0.39
N GLU A 51 -9.06 5.06 0.90
CA GLU A 51 -9.58 6.40 0.58
C GLU A 51 -8.63 7.50 1.06
N ALA A 52 -8.15 7.42 2.30
CA ALA A 52 -7.16 8.37 2.82
C ALA A 52 -5.88 8.38 1.97
N LEU A 53 -5.45 7.23 1.48
CA LEU A 53 -4.29 7.12 0.59
C LEU A 53 -4.55 7.75 -0.78
N SER A 54 -5.76 7.59 -1.32
CA SER A 54 -6.19 8.23 -2.57
C SER A 54 -6.28 9.75 -2.43
N ASP A 55 -6.79 10.24 -1.30
CA ASP A 55 -6.89 11.67 -1.01
C ASP A 55 -5.49 12.28 -0.88
N LEU A 56 -4.58 11.60 -0.17
CA LEU A 56 -3.17 12.00 -0.06
C LEU A 56 -2.47 12.01 -1.42
N ALA A 57 -2.78 11.05 -2.30
CA ALA A 57 -2.25 11.02 -3.66
C ALA A 57 -2.70 12.22 -4.50
N SER A 58 -3.87 12.78 -4.20
CA SER A 58 -4.39 13.99 -4.86
C SER A 58 -3.88 15.31 -4.26
N ALA A 59 -3.26 15.27 -3.07
CA ALA A 59 -2.79 16.45 -2.33
C ALA A 59 -1.26 16.63 -2.46
N THR A 60 -0.82 17.73 -3.09
CA THR A 60 0.60 17.93 -3.43
C THR A 60 1.41 18.65 -2.35
N PRO A 61 2.63 18.19 -1.99
CA PRO A 61 3.15 16.82 -2.06
C PRO A 61 2.85 16.04 -0.75
N PRO A 62 2.53 14.74 -0.82
CA PRO A 62 2.23 13.94 0.37
C PRO A 62 3.50 13.65 1.17
N LEU A 63 3.38 13.66 2.50
CA LEU A 63 4.49 13.37 3.40
C LEU A 63 4.83 11.87 3.40
N PRO A 64 6.09 11.45 3.15
CA PRO A 64 6.48 10.04 3.07
C PRO A 64 6.04 9.21 4.29
N ARG A 65 6.17 9.78 5.50
CA ARG A 65 5.76 9.14 6.75
C ARG A 65 4.26 8.84 6.82
N VAL A 66 3.43 9.70 6.24
CA VAL A 66 1.97 9.54 6.25
C VAL A 66 1.59 8.45 5.26
N VAL A 67 2.16 8.50 4.06
CA VAL A 67 2.00 7.45 3.03
C VAL A 67 2.44 6.08 3.58
N GLY A 68 3.61 6.01 4.21
CA GLY A 68 4.15 4.79 4.80
C GLY A 68 3.28 4.22 5.92
N ALA A 69 2.70 5.08 6.78
CA ALA A 69 1.80 4.64 7.84
C ALA A 69 0.51 4.00 7.29
N VAL A 70 -0.05 4.59 6.22
CA VAL A 70 -1.26 4.05 5.58
C VAL A 70 -0.97 2.73 4.84
N ILE A 71 0.18 2.64 4.16
CA ILE A 71 0.62 1.38 3.54
C ILE A 71 0.83 0.29 4.59
N LEU A 72 1.45 0.61 5.72
CA LEU A 72 1.64 -0.35 6.82
C LEU A 72 0.30 -0.84 7.39
N ASP A 73 -0.69 0.04 7.55
CA ASP A 73 -2.03 -0.35 8.01
C ASP A 73 -2.69 -1.32 7.01
N LEU A 74 -2.63 -1.02 5.71
CA LEU A 74 -3.15 -1.91 4.65
C LEU A 74 -2.41 -3.26 4.61
N GLU A 75 -1.07 -3.25 4.70
CA GLU A 75 -0.24 -4.46 4.77
C GLU A 75 -0.64 -5.33 5.97
N THR A 76 -0.75 -4.72 7.16
CA THR A 76 -1.11 -5.41 8.40
C THR A 76 -2.50 -6.04 8.32
N ARG A 77 -3.46 -5.33 7.70
CA ARG A 77 -4.82 -5.83 7.51
C ARG A 77 -4.86 -7.03 6.59
N LEU A 78 -4.20 -6.96 5.43
CA LEU A 78 -4.12 -8.08 4.50
C LEU A 78 -3.43 -9.30 5.13
N ALA A 79 -2.37 -9.09 5.92
CA ALA A 79 -1.69 -10.15 6.65
C ALA A 79 -2.56 -10.77 7.76
N ALA A 80 -3.51 -10.02 8.33
CA ALA A 80 -4.41 -10.48 9.37
C ALA A 80 -5.64 -11.23 8.85
N VAL A 81 -5.85 -11.29 7.52
CA VAL A 81 -7.01 -11.99 6.94
C VAL A 81 -6.90 -13.50 7.23
N PRO A 82 -7.87 -14.09 7.93
CA PRO A 82 -7.84 -15.52 8.19
C PRO A 82 -8.15 -16.31 6.90
N PHE A 83 -7.45 -17.43 6.70
CA PHE A 83 -7.67 -18.32 5.56
C PHE A 83 -9.13 -18.78 5.42
N SER A 84 -9.85 -18.97 6.54
CA SER A 84 -11.26 -19.33 6.54
C SER A 84 -12.16 -18.26 5.92
N ALA A 85 -11.82 -16.97 6.04
CA ALA A 85 -12.54 -15.90 5.36
C ALA A 85 -12.27 -15.92 3.86
N ILE A 86 -11.02 -16.16 3.46
CA ILE A 86 -10.60 -16.29 2.05
C ILE A 86 -11.33 -17.47 1.39
N ASP A 87 -11.34 -18.64 2.03
CA ASP A 87 -12.04 -19.84 1.55
C ASP A 87 -13.55 -19.60 1.40
N ARG A 88 -14.17 -18.97 2.40
CA ARG A 88 -15.59 -18.60 2.36
C ARG A 88 -15.90 -17.70 1.15
N ILE A 89 -15.11 -16.65 0.94
CA ILE A 89 -15.31 -15.69 -0.17
C ILE A 89 -15.12 -16.36 -1.53
N SER A 90 -14.10 -17.20 -1.68
CA SER A 90 -13.84 -17.97 -2.90
C SER A 90 -15.03 -18.88 -3.25
N ARG A 91 -15.66 -19.50 -2.25
CA ARG A 91 -16.85 -20.34 -2.43
C ARG A 91 -18.12 -19.54 -2.72
N GLU A 92 -18.34 -18.45 -1.98
CA GLU A 92 -19.60 -17.68 -2.02
C GLU A 92 -19.71 -16.77 -3.25
N ARG A 93 -18.60 -16.16 -3.69
CA ARG A 93 -18.63 -15.13 -4.74
C ARG A 93 -18.27 -15.68 -6.12
N GLY A 94 -18.00 -16.98 -6.24
CA GLY A 94 -17.65 -17.63 -7.51
C GLY A 94 -16.48 -16.95 -8.22
N SER A 95 -15.59 -16.28 -7.47
CA SER A 95 -14.55 -15.44 -8.05
C SER A 95 -13.59 -16.33 -8.83
N PRO A 96 -13.42 -16.13 -10.15
CA PRO A 96 -12.49 -16.93 -10.96
C PRO A 96 -11.02 -16.71 -10.57
N ARG A 97 -10.74 -15.67 -9.76
CA ARG A 97 -9.41 -15.35 -9.26
C ARG A 97 -9.29 -15.83 -7.82
N ASP A 98 -8.27 -16.65 -7.59
CA ASP A 98 -7.84 -17.10 -6.28
C ASP A 98 -7.67 -15.89 -5.34
N MET A 99 -8.65 -15.66 -4.46
CA MET A 99 -8.64 -14.54 -3.51
C MET A 99 -7.40 -14.62 -2.60
N SER A 100 -6.91 -15.84 -2.33
CA SER A 100 -5.64 -16.04 -1.61
C SER A 100 -4.47 -15.45 -2.38
N ALA A 101 -4.40 -15.70 -3.69
CA ALA A 101 -3.36 -15.15 -4.55
C ALA A 101 -3.44 -13.61 -4.64
N LEU A 102 -4.65 -13.03 -4.69
CA LEU A 102 -4.83 -11.58 -4.70
C LEU A 102 -4.38 -10.95 -3.38
N VAL A 103 -4.86 -11.46 -2.23
CA VAL A 103 -4.45 -10.97 -0.90
C VAL A 103 -2.94 -11.07 -0.73
N SER A 104 -2.34 -12.19 -1.13
CA SER A 104 -0.89 -12.40 -1.05
C SER A 104 -0.12 -11.44 -1.96
N TRP A 105 -0.58 -11.25 -3.20
CA TRP A 105 0.07 -10.36 -4.17
C TRP A 105 0.01 -8.90 -3.72
N TYR A 106 -1.15 -8.42 -3.25
CA TYR A 106 -1.32 -7.08 -2.73
C TYR A 106 -0.48 -6.86 -1.46
N GLY A 107 -0.46 -7.82 -0.53
CA GLY A 107 0.37 -7.75 0.67
C GLY A 107 1.86 -7.63 0.34
N ALA A 108 2.37 -8.47 -0.56
CA ALA A 108 3.77 -8.41 -0.99
C ALA A 108 4.11 -7.07 -1.66
N ARG A 109 3.21 -6.56 -2.52
CA ARG A 109 3.45 -5.31 -3.23
C ARG A 109 3.44 -4.09 -2.30
N LEU A 110 2.57 -4.07 -1.30
CA LEU A 110 2.54 -3.03 -0.26
C LEU A 110 3.81 -3.09 0.61
N ALA A 111 4.27 -4.28 0.99
CA ALA A 111 5.51 -4.45 1.75
C ALA A 111 6.73 -3.91 0.96
N GLU A 112 6.81 -4.20 -0.34
CA GLU A 112 7.88 -3.67 -1.21
C GLU A 112 7.85 -2.13 -1.25
N LEU A 113 6.67 -1.54 -1.45
CA LEU A 113 6.52 -0.08 -1.45
C LEU A 113 6.90 0.54 -0.10
N ARG A 114 6.57 -0.12 1.00
CA ARG A 114 6.96 0.33 2.34
C ARG A 114 8.47 0.33 2.55
N VAL A 115 9.18 -0.70 2.09
CA VAL A 115 10.65 -0.75 2.18
C VAL A 115 11.29 0.41 1.41
N ARG A 116 10.70 0.80 0.27
CA ARG A 116 11.21 1.94 -0.52
C ARG A 116 10.95 3.31 0.12
N LEU A 117 10.00 3.39 1.04
CA LEU A 117 9.66 4.62 1.78
C LEU A 117 10.43 4.77 3.11
N ALA A 118 11.09 3.72 3.57
CA ALA A 118 11.84 3.66 4.84
C ALA A 118 13.26 4.21 4.66
#